data_AF-A0A8S4MXQ6-F1
#
_entry.id   AF-A0A8S4MXQ6-F1
#
_cell.length_a   1.000
_cell.length_b   1.000
_cell.length_c   1.000
_cell.angle_alpha   90.00
_cell.angle_beta   90.00
_cell.angle_gamma   90.00
#
_symmetry.space_group_name_H-M   'P 1'
#
loop_
_entity.id
_entity.type
_entity.pdbx_description
1 polymer ?
#
loop_
_entity_poly.entity_id
_entity_poly.type
_entity_poly.pdbx_seq_one_letter_code
_entity_poly.pdbx_strand_id
1 'polypeptide(L)'
;EPRSNMEFVVAEISKLFQILTIFTILVLIYKLYIIVDTDFYYYTYSGAPPLWKMMFKAFYRSLCKSLQSERFENFANEDEVQSQVQRLYPVVARNCRIDENNLMQYMRICGTLQESKQRIPACYLETLFLGPIFELVSSKNFLFSPLGLIHMKQTITVHRSLDVLLTQPFDLQVALTQYTHTDRGIETTLKLKVLDKSEVCVWEGDVVFLTRNKHSSQSGGHRIRNQTAEEEGSCVEVHVPSKTGVDYAHVSSDWNPHHLWTWTARPLGYKQPIAHGMWTLARTMAVLGSSDITVKPP
;
A
#
# COMPACT_ATOMS: atom_id res chain seq x y z
N GLU A 1 -6.09 -6.68 -66.68
CA GLU A 1 -5.72 -7.66 -65.63
C GLU A 1 -6.40 -7.30 -64.31
N PRO A 2 -7.45 -8.02 -63.88
CA PRO A 2 -8.14 -7.75 -62.63
C PRO A 2 -7.35 -8.18 -61.38
N ARG A 3 -6.46 -9.19 -61.53
CA ARG A 3 -5.63 -9.71 -60.44
C ARG A 3 -4.60 -8.69 -59.92
N SER A 4 -3.96 -7.91 -60.81
CA SER A 4 -2.96 -6.91 -60.39
C SER A 4 -3.57 -5.74 -59.60
N ASN A 5 -4.78 -5.32 -59.96
CA ASN A 5 -5.52 -4.31 -59.18
C ASN A 5 -5.92 -4.84 -57.80
N MET A 6 -6.29 -6.12 -57.69
CA MET A 6 -6.67 -6.70 -56.39
C MET A 6 -5.45 -6.87 -55.47
N GLU A 7 -4.29 -7.27 -56.01
CA GLU A 7 -3.04 -7.35 -55.26
C GLU A 7 -2.57 -5.98 -54.77
N PHE A 8 -2.69 -4.95 -55.61
CA PHE A 8 -2.40 -3.56 -55.22
C PHE A 8 -3.32 -3.07 -54.08
N VAL A 9 -4.62 -3.33 -54.18
CA VAL A 9 -5.60 -2.96 -53.14
C VAL A 9 -5.31 -3.70 -51.83
N VAL A 10 -5.00 -4.99 -51.88
CA VAL A 10 -4.62 -5.79 -50.69
C VAL A 10 -3.34 -5.26 -50.05
N ALA A 11 -2.34 -4.86 -50.85
CA ALA A 11 -1.10 -4.27 -50.35
C ALA A 11 -1.34 -2.92 -49.64
N GLU A 12 -2.16 -2.05 -50.21
CA GLU A 12 -2.51 -0.75 -49.59
C GLU A 12 -3.34 -0.92 -48.32
N ILE A 13 -4.29 -1.86 -48.29
CA ILE A 13 -5.04 -2.21 -47.07
C ILE A 13 -4.08 -2.74 -45.99
N SER A 14 -3.12 -3.60 -46.36
CA SER A 14 -2.11 -4.11 -45.42
C SER A 14 -1.25 -3.00 -44.82
N LYS A 15 -0.80 -2.03 -45.63
CA LYS A 15 -0.09 -0.84 -45.15
C LYS A 15 -0.92 -0.01 -44.19
N LEU A 16 -2.20 0.22 -44.51
CA LEU A 16 -3.13 0.94 -43.61
C LEU A 16 -3.29 0.21 -42.27
N PHE A 17 -3.43 -1.12 -42.27
CA PHE A 17 -3.47 -1.91 -41.04
C PHE A 17 -2.18 -1.79 -40.22
N GLN A 18 -1.01 -1.82 -40.87
CA GLN A 18 0.28 -1.62 -40.19
C GLN A 18 0.37 -0.23 -39.57
N ILE A 19 -0.01 0.83 -40.29
CA ILE A 19 -0.02 2.21 -39.79
C ILE A 19 -0.97 2.34 -38.59
N LEU A 20 -2.19 1.79 -38.68
CA LEU A 20 -3.16 1.83 -37.59
C LEU A 20 -2.67 1.06 -36.35
N THR A 21 -2.00 -0.07 -36.57
CA THR A 21 -1.40 -0.86 -35.48
C THR A 21 -0.29 -0.09 -34.78
N ILE A 22 0.63 0.52 -35.54
CA ILE A 22 1.71 1.35 -34.99
C ILE A 22 1.13 2.55 -34.23
N PHE A 23 0.14 3.25 -34.80
CA PHE A 23 -0.53 4.37 -34.14
C PHE A 23 -1.16 3.94 -32.81
N THR A 24 -1.85 2.79 -32.79
CA THR A 24 -2.47 2.26 -31.57
C THR A 24 -1.43 1.92 -30.51
N ILE A 25 -0.30 1.32 -30.90
CA ILE A 25 0.83 1.04 -30.01
C ILE A 25 1.42 2.34 -29.45
N LEU A 26 1.61 3.37 -30.28
CA LEU A 26 2.13 4.68 -29.85
C LEU A 26 1.17 5.37 -28.86
N VAL A 27 -0.13 5.35 -29.12
CA VAL A 27 -1.15 5.88 -28.19
C VAL A 27 -1.11 5.12 -26.86
N LEU A 28 -0.94 3.79 -26.90
CA LEU A 28 -0.81 2.98 -25.69
C LEU A 28 0.45 3.35 -24.91
N ILE A 29 1.61 3.45 -25.58
CA ILE A 29 2.88 3.86 -24.97
C ILE A 29 2.75 5.26 -24.35
N TYR A 30 2.13 6.21 -25.05
CA TYR A 30 1.92 7.56 -24.53
C TYR A 30 1.01 7.57 -23.30
N LYS A 31 -0.08 6.78 -23.30
CA LYS A 31 -0.94 6.61 -22.12
C LYS A 31 -0.18 6.00 -20.93
N LEU A 32 0.66 4.99 -21.17
CA LEU A 32 1.51 4.39 -20.13
C LEU A 32 2.57 5.36 -19.62
N TYR A 33 3.15 6.16 -20.52
CA TYR A 33 4.10 7.22 -20.16
C TYR A 33 3.45 8.27 -19.26
N ILE A 34 2.25 8.77 -19.59
CA ILE A 34 1.52 9.72 -18.73
C ILE A 34 1.31 9.14 -17.32
N ILE A 35 0.90 7.87 -17.24
CA ILE A 35 0.66 7.19 -15.94
C ILE A 35 1.92 7.20 -15.09
N VAL A 36 3.07 6.96 -15.71
CA VAL A 36 4.35 6.87 -15.01
C VAL A 36 4.94 8.25 -14.71
N ASP A 37 4.80 9.21 -15.63
CA ASP A 37 5.48 10.50 -15.56
C ASP A 37 4.79 11.48 -14.60
N THR A 38 3.46 11.34 -14.45
CA THR A 38 2.62 12.18 -13.59
C THR A 38 2.67 11.69 -12.16
N ASP A 39 3.10 12.53 -11.23
CA ASP A 39 2.94 12.32 -9.80
C ASP A 39 1.66 13.02 -9.33
N PHE A 40 0.70 12.25 -8.83
CA PHE A 40 -0.59 12.75 -8.34
C PHE A 40 -0.46 13.13 -6.87
N TYR A 41 -0.01 14.34 -6.60
CA TYR A 41 0.00 14.89 -5.23
C TYR A 41 -1.40 15.22 -4.72
N TYR A 42 -2.39 15.34 -5.62
CA TYR A 42 -3.77 15.66 -5.32
C TYR A 42 -4.73 14.89 -6.25
N TYR A 43 -5.72 14.19 -5.69
CA TYR A 43 -6.84 13.65 -6.47
C TYR A 43 -8.12 13.56 -5.63
N THR A 44 -9.28 13.64 -6.28
CA THR A 44 -10.57 13.36 -5.61
C THR A 44 -10.73 11.86 -5.46
N TYR A 45 -11.42 11.39 -4.40
CA TYR A 45 -11.62 9.94 -4.18
C TYR A 45 -12.24 9.20 -5.40
N SER A 46 -13.20 9.84 -6.09
CA SER A 46 -13.77 9.32 -7.34
C SER A 46 -12.85 9.41 -8.56
N GLY A 47 -11.80 10.23 -8.48
CA GLY A 47 -10.76 10.42 -9.49
C GLY A 47 -9.48 9.64 -9.23
N ALA A 48 -9.47 8.76 -8.20
CA ALA A 48 -8.31 7.94 -7.89
C ALA A 48 -7.94 7.05 -9.10
N PRO A 49 -6.64 6.96 -9.45
CA PRO A 49 -6.21 6.00 -10.46
C PRO A 49 -6.62 4.59 -10.03
N PRO A 50 -7.19 3.75 -10.92
CA PRO A 50 -7.49 2.37 -10.58
C PRO A 50 -6.20 1.63 -10.18
N LEU A 51 -6.31 0.70 -9.23
CA LEU A 51 -5.18 0.00 -8.60
C LEU A 51 -4.16 -0.55 -9.61
N TRP A 52 -4.60 -1.08 -10.76
CA TRP A 52 -3.70 -1.59 -11.79
C TRP A 52 -2.75 -0.52 -12.37
N LYS A 53 -3.18 0.74 -12.48
CA LYS A 53 -2.31 1.85 -12.93
C LYS A 53 -1.24 2.14 -11.90
N MET A 54 -1.61 2.12 -10.63
CA MET A 54 -0.69 2.35 -9.51
C MET A 54 0.33 1.22 -9.42
N MET A 55 -0.13 -0.04 -9.55
CA MET A 55 0.72 -1.22 -9.63
C MET A 55 1.68 -1.16 -10.82
N PHE A 56 1.20 -0.74 -12.00
CA PHE A 56 2.04 -0.55 -13.17
C PHE A 56 3.12 0.52 -12.93
N LYS A 57 2.73 1.66 -12.35
CA LYS A 57 3.67 2.74 -11.99
C LYS A 57 4.73 2.24 -10.98
N ALA A 58 4.31 1.53 -9.93
CA ALA A 58 5.19 0.94 -8.92
C ALA A 58 6.18 -0.07 -9.54
N PHE A 59 5.69 -0.93 -10.44
CA PHE A 59 6.53 -1.90 -11.16
C PHE A 59 7.55 -1.21 -12.06
N TYR A 60 7.12 -0.25 -12.87
CA TYR A 60 8.01 0.54 -13.72
C TYR A 60 9.10 1.23 -12.89
N ARG A 61 8.73 1.88 -11.77
CA ARG A 61 9.66 2.56 -10.88
C ARG A 61 10.67 1.60 -10.27
N SER A 62 10.21 0.44 -9.81
CA SER A 62 11.07 -0.62 -9.28
C SER A 62 12.06 -1.11 -10.34
N LEU A 63 11.63 -1.27 -11.58
CA LEU A 63 12.49 -1.65 -12.71
C LEU A 63 13.56 -0.57 -12.98
N CYS A 64 13.18 0.71 -13.05
CA CYS A 64 14.14 1.80 -13.21
C CYS A 64 15.17 1.83 -12.09
N LYS A 65 14.75 1.64 -10.83
CA LYS A 65 15.66 1.61 -9.67
C LYS A 65 16.59 0.40 -9.70
N SER A 66 16.10 -0.76 -10.15
CA SER A 66 16.94 -1.95 -10.35
C SER A 66 18.02 -1.74 -11.41
N LEU A 67 17.72 -0.96 -12.46
CA LEU A 67 18.66 -0.65 -13.54
C LEU A 67 19.67 0.44 -13.17
N GLN A 68 19.31 1.35 -12.26
CA GLN A 68 20.17 2.48 -11.90
C GLN A 68 21.36 2.10 -11.00
N SER A 69 21.43 0.85 -10.51
CA SER A 69 22.50 0.18 -9.72
C SER A 69 23.17 0.92 -8.54
N GLU A 70 23.03 2.23 -8.40
CA GLU A 70 23.80 3.09 -7.52
C GLU A 70 22.88 4.13 -6.88
N ARG A 71 22.59 3.93 -5.58
CA ARG A 71 22.40 5.02 -4.60
C ARG A 71 22.15 4.54 -3.16
N PHE A 72 22.44 3.28 -2.84
CA PHE A 72 21.88 2.64 -1.64
C PHE A 72 22.86 2.39 -0.50
N GLU A 73 24.14 2.76 -0.67
CA GLU A 73 25.14 2.57 0.40
C GLU A 73 25.60 3.88 1.06
N ASN A 74 25.24 5.04 0.50
CA ASN A 74 25.78 6.34 0.93
C ASN A 74 24.71 7.35 1.39
N PHE A 75 23.77 6.95 2.25
CA PHE A 75 23.08 7.94 3.09
C PHE A 75 23.99 8.22 4.29
N ALA A 76 25.04 9.00 4.05
CA ALA A 76 26.12 9.17 5.01
C ALA A 76 25.80 10.17 6.13
N ASN A 77 24.76 11.01 5.97
CA ASN A 77 24.41 12.04 6.94
C ASN A 77 22.89 12.33 7.00
N GLU A 78 22.38 12.62 8.20
CA GLU A 78 20.97 12.94 8.49
C GLU A 78 20.45 14.15 7.69
N ASP A 79 21.32 15.11 7.37
CA ASP A 79 20.96 16.29 6.55
C ASP A 79 20.51 15.92 5.14
N GLU A 80 21.16 14.92 4.54
CA GLU A 80 20.80 14.44 3.20
C GLU A 80 19.43 13.74 3.26
N VAL A 81 19.19 12.92 4.30
CA VAL A 81 17.90 12.28 4.55
C VAL A 81 16.79 13.32 4.70
N GLN A 82 16.98 14.35 5.52
CA GLN A 82 15.99 15.42 5.72
C GLN A 82 15.73 16.21 4.42
N SER A 83 16.78 16.47 3.63
CA SER A 83 16.61 17.11 2.32
C SER A 83 15.77 16.27 1.34
N GLN A 84 15.87 14.92 1.41
CA GLN A 84 15.06 14.03 0.58
C GLN A 84 13.61 13.97 1.07
N VAL A 85 13.38 13.96 2.38
CA VAL A 85 12.04 14.07 2.97
C VAL A 85 11.35 15.34 2.47
N GLN A 86 12.06 16.48 2.48
CA GLN A 86 11.53 17.76 2.01
C GLN A 86 11.21 17.80 0.50
N ARG A 87 11.83 16.93 -0.32
CA ARG A 87 11.55 16.83 -1.76
C ARG A 87 10.29 16.02 -2.09
N LEU A 88 9.77 15.26 -1.12
CA LEU A 88 8.54 14.50 -1.27
C LEU A 88 7.38 15.29 -0.66
N TYR A 89 6.60 15.93 -1.54
CA TYR A 89 5.37 16.57 -1.12
C TYR A 89 4.35 15.54 -0.62
N PRO A 90 3.53 15.88 0.38
CA PRO A 90 2.45 15.02 0.80
C PRO A 90 1.50 14.68 -0.34
N VAL A 91 1.02 13.45 -0.38
CA VAL A 91 -0.07 13.03 -1.27
C VAL A 91 -1.38 13.23 -0.52
N VAL A 92 -2.31 13.94 -1.14
CA VAL A 92 -3.63 14.25 -0.56
C VAL A 92 -4.75 13.70 -1.46
N ALA A 93 -5.58 12.82 -0.89
CA ALA A 93 -6.84 12.45 -1.51
C ALA A 93 -7.96 13.31 -0.90
N ARG A 94 -8.60 14.15 -1.71
CA ARG A 94 -9.61 15.11 -1.27
C ARG A 94 -11.03 14.55 -1.40
N ASN A 95 -11.93 15.02 -0.54
CA ASN A 95 -13.38 14.75 -0.60
C ASN A 95 -13.70 13.25 -0.62
N CYS A 96 -12.99 12.48 0.21
CA CYS A 96 -13.22 11.07 0.44
C CYS A 96 -14.52 10.83 1.20
N ARG A 97 -15.12 9.68 0.95
CA ARG A 97 -16.31 9.18 1.64
C ARG A 97 -16.13 7.71 1.95
N ILE A 98 -16.69 7.28 3.07
CA ILE A 98 -16.73 5.87 3.43
C ILE A 98 -17.79 5.18 2.56
N ASP A 99 -17.40 4.09 1.92
CA ASP A 99 -18.34 3.14 1.35
C ASP A 99 -18.88 2.27 2.50
N GLU A 100 -20.12 2.52 2.91
CA GLU A 100 -20.75 1.81 4.02
C GLU A 100 -20.87 0.31 3.78
N ASN A 101 -21.04 -0.13 2.52
CA ASN A 101 -21.11 -1.55 2.20
C ASN A 101 -19.73 -2.22 2.37
N ASN A 102 -18.67 -1.54 1.92
CA ASN A 102 -17.29 -1.98 2.16
C ASN A 102 -16.96 -2.00 3.67
N LEU A 103 -17.33 -0.97 4.43
CA LEU A 103 -17.17 -0.90 5.88
C LEU A 103 -17.87 -2.08 6.57
N MET A 104 -19.13 -2.35 6.24
CA MET A 104 -19.89 -3.46 6.82
C MET A 104 -19.25 -4.82 6.52
N GLN A 105 -18.71 -5.02 5.31
CA GLN A 105 -17.98 -6.23 4.97
C GLN A 105 -16.66 -6.34 5.75
N TYR A 106 -15.91 -5.23 5.86
CA TYR A 106 -14.69 -5.17 6.65
C TYR A 106 -14.96 -5.58 8.10
N MET A 107 -16.03 -5.05 8.70
CA MET A 107 -16.39 -5.37 10.09
C MET A 107 -16.76 -6.83 10.28
N ARG A 108 -17.39 -7.48 9.29
CA ARG A 108 -17.65 -8.93 9.32
C ARG A 108 -16.36 -9.74 9.26
N ILE A 109 -15.46 -9.38 8.35
CA ILE A 109 -14.20 -10.11 8.10
C ILE A 109 -13.22 -9.97 9.27
N CYS A 110 -13.14 -8.78 9.88
CA CYS A 110 -12.29 -8.54 11.04
C CYS A 110 -13.00 -8.89 12.37
N GLY A 111 -14.31 -9.15 12.31
CA GLY A 111 -15.17 -9.47 13.45
C GLY A 111 -15.30 -8.34 14.46
N THR A 112 -15.41 -7.10 13.99
CA THR A 112 -15.63 -5.89 14.80
C THR A 112 -17.10 -5.50 14.94
N LEU A 113 -18.04 -6.29 14.39
CA LEU A 113 -19.47 -6.00 14.40
C LEU A 113 -20.12 -6.00 15.80
N GLN A 114 -19.60 -6.78 16.75
CA GLN A 114 -20.37 -7.12 17.94
C GLN A 114 -20.24 -6.13 19.11
N GLU A 115 -19.26 -5.20 19.13
CA GLU A 115 -18.92 -4.51 20.39
C GLU A 115 -18.39 -3.06 20.27
N SER A 116 -18.64 -2.34 19.17
CA SER A 116 -18.04 -1.01 19.02
C SER A 116 -18.97 0.14 19.43
N LYS A 117 -18.59 0.91 20.47
CA LYS A 117 -19.17 2.24 20.77
C LYS A 117 -18.96 3.24 19.62
N GLN A 118 -18.01 2.97 18.73
CA GLN A 118 -17.69 3.74 17.54
C GLN A 118 -18.03 2.94 16.29
N ARG A 119 -18.81 3.49 15.36
CA ARG A 119 -19.30 2.72 14.20
C ARG A 119 -18.21 2.42 13.18
N ILE A 120 -17.13 3.21 13.18
CA ILE A 120 -15.96 2.99 12.32
C ILE A 120 -14.82 2.44 13.18
N PRO A 121 -14.36 1.19 12.96
CA PRO A 121 -13.16 0.68 13.61
C PRO A 121 -11.94 1.53 13.26
N ALA A 122 -11.05 1.81 14.23
CA ALA A 122 -9.87 2.64 13.99
C ALA A 122 -8.95 2.06 12.90
N CYS A 123 -8.81 0.74 12.83
CA CYS A 123 -8.02 0.04 11.81
C CYS A 123 -8.65 0.10 10.41
N TYR A 124 -9.93 0.42 10.27
CA TYR A 124 -10.57 0.52 8.96
C TYR A 124 -9.99 1.67 8.14
N LEU A 125 -9.73 2.83 8.75
CA LEU A 125 -9.26 4.01 8.00
C LEU A 125 -7.90 3.79 7.33
N GLU A 126 -7.08 2.88 7.86
CA GLU A 126 -5.80 2.50 7.25
C GLU A 126 -5.97 1.94 5.84
N THR A 127 -7.05 1.18 5.58
CA THR A 127 -7.27 0.57 4.27
C THR A 127 -7.49 1.60 3.17
N LEU A 128 -7.97 2.80 3.54
CA LEU A 128 -8.18 3.90 2.61
C LEU A 128 -6.86 4.53 2.13
N PHE A 129 -5.76 4.28 2.82
CA PHE A 129 -4.44 4.85 2.50
C PHE A 129 -3.63 4.02 1.51
N LEU A 130 -4.08 2.83 1.11
CA LEU A 130 -3.31 1.98 0.18
C LEU A 130 -2.96 2.74 -1.11
N GLY A 131 -3.94 3.40 -1.73
CA GLY A 131 -3.73 4.25 -2.90
C GLY A 131 -2.74 5.40 -2.62
N PRO A 132 -3.03 6.33 -1.71
CA PRO A 132 -2.13 7.43 -1.37
C PRO A 132 -0.69 6.99 -1.03
N ILE A 133 -0.51 5.88 -0.31
CA ILE A 133 0.81 5.31 -0.03
C ILE A 133 1.50 4.87 -1.31
N PHE A 134 0.83 4.08 -2.16
CA PHE A 134 1.40 3.62 -3.43
C PHE A 134 1.82 4.77 -4.33
N GLU A 135 1.03 5.84 -4.37
CA GLU A 135 1.36 7.05 -5.13
C GLU A 135 2.63 7.71 -4.59
N LEU A 136 2.73 7.88 -3.25
CA LEU A 136 3.90 8.47 -2.62
C LEU A 136 5.16 7.63 -2.87
N VAL A 137 5.12 6.33 -2.61
CA VAL A 137 6.30 5.47 -2.76
C VAL A 137 6.69 5.29 -4.23
N SER A 138 5.76 5.48 -5.17
CA SER A 138 6.03 5.42 -6.60
C SER A 138 6.48 6.76 -7.21
N SER A 139 6.62 7.82 -6.39
CA SER A 139 7.16 9.10 -6.84
C SER A 139 8.60 8.95 -7.34
N LYS A 140 9.00 9.81 -8.30
CA LYS A 140 10.39 9.90 -8.77
C LYS A 140 11.38 10.20 -7.63
N ASN A 141 10.91 10.93 -6.62
CA ASN A 141 11.72 11.37 -5.49
C ASN A 141 11.77 10.34 -4.36
N PHE A 142 10.98 9.27 -4.43
CA PHE A 142 11.10 8.18 -3.46
C PHE A 142 12.39 7.39 -3.69
N LEU A 143 13.10 7.13 -2.59
CA LEU A 143 14.46 6.62 -2.66
C LEU A 143 14.49 5.15 -3.09
N PHE A 144 13.61 4.34 -2.51
CA PHE A 144 13.63 2.90 -2.64
C PHE A 144 12.72 2.38 -3.75
N SER A 145 12.89 1.09 -4.05
CA SER A 145 11.95 0.37 -4.89
C SER A 145 10.61 0.23 -4.14
N PRO A 146 9.47 0.66 -4.72
CA PRO A 146 8.15 0.38 -4.15
C PRO A 146 7.94 -1.13 -3.91
N LEU A 147 8.40 -1.95 -4.86
CA LEU A 147 8.36 -3.40 -4.73
C LEU A 147 9.47 -3.85 -3.80
N GLY A 148 9.10 -4.62 -2.78
CA GLY A 148 10.04 -5.15 -1.77
C GLY A 148 10.04 -4.39 -0.44
N LEU A 149 9.25 -3.32 -0.32
CA LEU A 149 8.97 -2.71 0.98
C LEU A 149 8.24 -3.71 1.89
N ILE A 150 8.77 -3.89 3.10
CA ILE A 150 8.18 -4.80 4.10
C ILE A 150 7.52 -3.96 5.18
N HIS A 151 6.21 -4.11 5.37
CA HIS A 151 5.51 -3.43 6.45
C HIS A 151 5.95 -4.01 7.80
N MET A 152 6.59 -3.19 8.63
CA MET A 152 7.17 -3.60 9.92
C MET A 152 6.30 -3.19 11.12
N LYS A 153 5.80 -1.96 11.12
CA LYS A 153 5.10 -1.37 12.27
C LYS A 153 3.98 -0.46 11.80
N GLN A 154 2.87 -0.52 12.54
CA GLN A 154 1.74 0.38 12.43
C GLN A 154 1.41 0.92 13.83
N THR A 155 1.27 2.25 13.95
CA THR A 155 0.73 2.91 15.14
C THR A 155 -0.51 3.68 14.74
N ILE A 156 -1.62 3.54 15.46
CA ILE A 156 -2.87 4.26 15.18
C ILE A 156 -3.25 5.11 16.38
N THR A 157 -3.56 6.38 16.14
CA THR A 157 -4.04 7.32 17.14
C THR A 157 -5.37 7.91 16.68
N VAL A 158 -6.40 7.78 17.52
CA VAL A 158 -7.73 8.38 17.28
C VAL A 158 -7.86 9.62 18.15
N HIS A 159 -8.01 10.78 17.52
CA HIS A 159 -8.08 12.07 18.22
C HIS A 159 -9.51 12.49 18.53
N ARG A 160 -10.47 12.06 17.71
CA ARG A 160 -11.90 12.38 17.83
C ARG A 160 -12.76 11.20 17.41
N SER A 161 -14.05 11.26 17.72
CA SER A 161 -15.00 10.25 17.23
C SER A 161 -14.96 10.18 15.70
N LEU A 162 -14.78 8.98 15.18
CA LEU A 162 -14.72 8.75 13.73
C LEU A 162 -16.09 8.82 13.05
N ASP A 163 -17.18 8.78 13.80
CA ASP A 163 -18.56 8.79 13.29
C ASP A 163 -18.88 10.04 12.45
N VAL A 164 -18.17 11.15 12.66
CA VAL A 164 -18.29 12.36 11.82
C VAL A 164 -18.04 12.06 10.34
N LEU A 165 -17.16 11.09 10.04
CA LEU A 165 -16.74 10.69 8.70
C LEU A 165 -17.83 9.94 7.92
N LEU A 166 -18.90 9.46 8.58
CA LEU A 166 -20.06 8.85 7.91
C LEU A 166 -20.95 9.91 7.25
N THR A 167 -20.97 11.13 7.79
CA THR A 167 -21.91 12.18 7.37
C THR A 167 -21.27 13.25 6.51
N GLN A 168 -19.96 13.45 6.65
CA GLN A 168 -19.22 14.51 5.98
C GLN A 168 -18.06 13.94 5.17
N PRO A 169 -17.71 14.59 4.04
CA PRO A 169 -16.47 14.24 3.36
C PRO A 169 -15.27 14.60 4.23
N PHE A 170 -14.16 13.91 3.97
CA PHE A 170 -12.89 14.10 4.65
C PHE A 170 -11.74 13.98 3.65
N ASP A 171 -10.55 14.37 4.09
CA ASP A 171 -9.35 14.27 3.27
C ASP A 171 -8.37 13.28 3.90
N LEU A 172 -7.67 12.54 3.05
CA LEU A 172 -6.56 11.68 3.43
C LEU A 172 -5.25 12.38 3.07
N GLN A 173 -4.29 12.38 3.97
CA GLN A 173 -2.94 12.90 3.71
C GLN A 173 -1.90 11.85 4.07
N VAL A 174 -0.93 11.64 3.17
CA VAL A 174 0.25 10.80 3.40
C VAL A 174 1.48 11.64 3.19
N ALA A 175 2.39 11.63 4.16
CA ALA A 175 3.68 12.28 4.05
C ALA A 175 4.78 11.31 4.48
N LEU A 176 5.89 11.31 3.75
CA LEU A 176 7.15 10.76 4.27
C LEU A 176 7.63 11.66 5.39
N THR A 177 8.03 11.07 6.52
CA THR A 177 8.54 11.84 7.67
C THR A 177 9.99 11.52 7.99
N GLN A 178 10.43 10.28 7.77
CA GLN A 178 11.75 9.86 8.21
C GLN A 178 12.28 8.67 7.41
N TYR A 179 13.60 8.66 7.18
CA TYR A 179 14.38 7.46 6.89
C TYR A 179 15.32 7.16 8.06
N THR A 180 15.46 5.89 8.43
CA THR A 180 16.28 5.48 9.57
C THR A 180 17.11 4.26 9.21
N HIS A 181 18.42 4.36 9.43
CA HIS A 181 19.32 3.22 9.27
C HIS A 181 19.19 2.25 10.43
N THR A 182 19.13 0.97 10.11
CA THR A 182 19.10 -0.14 11.07
C THR A 182 20.00 -1.26 10.56
N ASP A 183 20.33 -2.22 11.44
CA ASP A 183 21.12 -3.40 11.08
C ASP A 183 20.44 -4.25 9.98
N ARG A 184 19.11 -4.19 9.88
CA ARG A 184 18.32 -4.96 8.91
C ARG A 184 18.17 -4.26 7.57
N GLY A 185 18.50 -2.97 7.49
CA GLY A 185 18.29 -2.12 6.33
C GLY A 185 17.76 -0.74 6.69
N ILE A 186 17.04 -0.10 5.78
CA ILE A 186 16.52 1.26 5.98
C ILE A 186 15.02 1.20 6.25
N GLU A 187 14.62 1.75 7.40
CA GLU A 187 13.23 1.98 7.77
C GLU A 187 12.75 3.32 7.20
N THR A 188 11.56 3.31 6.61
CA THR A 188 10.89 4.45 6.00
C THR A 188 9.59 4.67 6.75
N THR A 189 9.46 5.80 7.43
CA THR A 189 8.25 6.15 8.17
C THR A 189 7.38 7.08 7.36
N LEU A 190 6.11 6.71 7.17
CA LEU A 190 5.09 7.58 6.59
C LEU A 190 4.06 7.94 7.66
N LYS A 191 3.69 9.22 7.72
CA LYS A 191 2.57 9.71 8.53
C LYS A 191 1.32 9.79 7.67
N LEU A 192 0.28 9.11 8.12
CA LEU A 192 -1.06 9.07 7.56
C LEU A 192 -1.96 9.95 8.43
N LYS A 193 -2.81 10.78 7.81
CA LYS A 193 -3.77 11.64 8.53
C LYS A 193 -5.12 11.63 7.84
N VAL A 194 -6.18 11.53 8.64
CA VAL A 194 -7.55 11.83 8.21
C VAL A 194 -7.95 13.18 8.77
N LEU A 195 -8.24 14.11 7.88
CA LEU A 195 -8.69 15.47 8.19
C LEU A 195 -10.19 15.56 7.91
N ASP A 196 -10.99 16.01 8.87
CA ASP A 196 -12.41 16.27 8.64
C ASP A 196 -12.63 17.47 7.69
N LYS A 197 -13.89 17.78 7.39
CA LYS A 197 -14.25 18.92 6.51
C LYS A 197 -13.74 20.27 7.02
N SER A 198 -13.43 20.40 8.31
CA SER A 198 -12.89 21.62 8.93
C SER A 198 -11.37 21.60 9.02
N GLU A 199 -10.71 20.68 8.30
CA GLU A 199 -9.26 20.44 8.30
C GLU A 199 -8.69 20.04 9.66
N VAL A 200 -9.54 19.52 10.55
CA VAL A 200 -9.11 19.02 11.87
C VAL A 200 -8.74 17.55 11.76
N CYS A 201 -7.57 17.19 12.28
CA CYS A 201 -7.13 15.80 12.30
C CYS A 201 -7.93 14.98 13.33
N VAL A 202 -8.65 13.96 12.84
CA VAL A 202 -9.46 13.07 13.67
C VAL A 202 -8.80 11.71 13.90
N TRP A 203 -7.87 11.34 13.03
CA TRP A 203 -7.16 10.06 13.05
C TRP A 203 -5.77 10.22 12.45
N GLU A 204 -4.78 9.57 13.04
CA GLU A 204 -3.42 9.50 12.52
C GLU A 204 -2.88 8.07 12.55
N GLY A 205 -2.03 7.74 11.58
CA GLY A 205 -1.33 6.47 11.49
C GLY A 205 0.16 6.67 11.20
N ASP A 206 1.05 6.02 11.93
CA ASP A 206 2.48 5.91 11.55
C ASP A 206 2.75 4.51 11.01
N VAL A 207 3.06 4.45 9.71
CA VAL A 207 3.45 3.19 9.05
C VAL A 207 4.95 3.20 8.80
N VAL A 208 5.62 2.11 9.18
CA VAL A 208 7.05 1.90 8.95
C VAL A 208 7.27 0.76 7.96
N PHE A 209 7.94 1.06 6.86
CA PHE A 209 8.38 0.09 5.87
C PHE A 209 9.89 -0.14 5.93
N LEU A 210 10.33 -1.39 5.84
CA LEU A 210 11.74 -1.77 5.76
C LEU A 210 12.13 -2.09 4.32
N THR A 211 13.20 -1.45 3.85
CA THR A 211 13.99 -1.91 2.71
C THR A 211 15.19 -2.68 3.22
N ARG A 212 15.31 -3.96 2.90
CA ARG A 212 16.42 -4.81 3.38
C ARG A 212 17.74 -4.49 2.69
N ASN A 213 18.84 -4.61 3.43
CA ASN A 213 20.18 -4.62 2.84
C ASN A 213 20.36 -5.87 1.98
N LYS A 214 20.85 -5.73 0.74
CA LYS A 214 21.10 -6.88 -0.16
C LYS A 214 21.99 -7.95 0.49
N HIS A 215 22.97 -7.53 1.28
CA HIS A 215 23.91 -8.41 2.00
C HIS A 215 23.35 -9.05 3.29
N SER A 216 22.24 -8.53 3.84
CA SER A 216 21.63 -9.11 5.06
C SER A 216 20.93 -10.46 4.80
N SER A 217 20.63 -10.76 3.53
CA SER A 217 19.95 -11.98 3.10
C SER A 217 20.77 -13.27 3.28
N GLN A 218 22.08 -13.17 3.52
CA GLN A 218 22.96 -14.32 3.80
C GLN A 218 23.09 -14.68 5.28
N SER A 219 22.70 -13.79 6.20
CA SER A 219 22.55 -14.17 7.59
C SER A 219 21.21 -14.89 7.74
N GLY A 220 21.24 -16.22 7.80
CA GLY A 220 20.12 -17.02 8.27
C GLY A 220 19.81 -16.59 9.70
N GLY A 221 18.99 -15.56 9.84
CA GLY A 221 18.65 -14.96 11.12
C GLY A 221 18.13 -16.06 12.02
N HIS A 222 18.89 -16.36 13.07
CA HIS A 222 18.38 -17.10 14.21
C HIS A 222 17.02 -16.49 14.52
N ARG A 223 15.96 -17.30 14.42
CA ARG A 223 14.68 -16.93 15.02
C ARG A 223 15.03 -16.70 16.48
N ILE A 224 15.10 -15.43 16.90
CA ILE A 224 15.03 -15.11 18.32
C ILE A 224 13.65 -15.61 18.69
N ARG A 225 13.61 -16.86 19.15
CA ARG A 225 12.54 -17.34 19.98
C ARG A 225 12.68 -16.45 21.19
N ASN A 226 11.90 -15.36 21.21
CA ASN A 226 11.65 -14.64 22.45
C ASN A 226 11.32 -15.75 23.43
N GLN A 227 12.21 -15.95 24.40
CA GLN A 227 11.89 -16.78 25.54
C GLN A 227 10.63 -16.13 26.06
N THR A 228 9.52 -16.84 25.92
CA THR A 228 8.26 -16.47 26.56
C THR A 228 8.66 -16.22 28.00
N ALA A 229 8.70 -14.95 28.39
CA ALA A 229 8.52 -14.60 29.78
C ALA A 229 7.28 -15.40 30.22
N GLU A 230 7.28 -15.94 31.43
CA GLU A 230 6.06 -16.54 31.97
C GLU A 230 4.98 -15.45 31.91
N GLU A 231 4.16 -15.50 30.86
CA GLU A 231 3.18 -14.47 30.56
C GLU A 231 2.02 -14.71 31.52
N GLU A 232 2.06 -14.07 32.69
CA GLU A 232 0.88 -13.85 33.50
C GLU A 232 -0.11 -13.02 32.66
N GLY A 233 -1.05 -13.70 31.99
CA GLY A 233 -2.03 -13.07 31.12
C GLY A 233 -3.06 -14.06 30.56
N SER A 234 -4.25 -13.54 30.22
CA SER A 234 -5.27 -14.32 29.52
C SER A 234 -4.89 -14.50 28.05
N CYS A 235 -4.69 -15.73 27.60
CA CYS A 235 -4.53 -16.05 26.18
C CYS A 235 -5.91 -16.21 25.52
N VAL A 236 -6.08 -15.63 24.33
CA VAL A 236 -7.28 -15.85 23.51
C VAL A 236 -6.85 -16.50 22.20
N GLU A 237 -7.36 -17.71 21.95
CA GLU A 237 -7.16 -18.37 20.67
C GLU A 237 -8.06 -17.73 19.59
N VAL A 238 -7.44 -17.27 18.52
CA VAL A 238 -8.14 -16.69 17.37
C VAL A 238 -8.05 -17.64 16.19
N HIS A 239 -9.19 -18.16 15.75
CA HIS A 239 -9.26 -18.95 14.53
C HIS A 239 -9.05 -18.05 13.29
N VAL A 240 -8.17 -18.46 12.38
CA VAL A 240 -7.89 -17.77 11.10
C VAL A 240 -8.41 -18.64 9.95
N PRO A 241 -9.55 -18.30 9.34
CA PRO A 241 -10.07 -19.03 8.18
C PRO A 241 -9.09 -19.04 6.99
N SER A 242 -9.12 -20.10 6.17
CA SER A 242 -8.19 -20.25 5.04
C SER A 242 -8.35 -19.19 3.93
N LYS A 243 -9.54 -18.58 3.81
CA LYS A 243 -9.85 -17.53 2.84
C LYS A 243 -9.58 -16.10 3.34
N THR A 244 -9.11 -15.95 4.58
CA THR A 244 -8.92 -14.64 5.24
C THR A 244 -8.17 -13.63 4.37
N GLY A 245 -7.07 -14.05 3.71
CA GLY A 245 -6.30 -13.15 2.87
C GLY A 245 -7.09 -12.64 1.64
N VAL A 246 -7.83 -13.51 0.97
CA VAL A 246 -8.67 -13.11 -0.18
C VAL A 246 -9.81 -12.22 0.27
N ASP A 247 -10.51 -12.60 1.35
CA ASP A 247 -11.64 -11.83 1.88
C ASP A 247 -11.18 -10.44 2.34
N TYR A 248 -10.04 -10.35 3.03
CA TYR A 248 -9.47 -9.07 3.45
C TYR A 248 -9.02 -8.22 2.26
N ALA A 249 -8.46 -8.82 1.20
CA ALA A 249 -8.07 -8.10 -0.01
C ALA A 249 -9.26 -7.42 -0.70
N HIS A 250 -10.45 -8.02 -0.66
CA HIS A 250 -11.67 -7.40 -1.19
C HIS A 250 -12.05 -6.09 -0.48
N VAL A 251 -11.80 -5.99 0.82
CA VAL A 251 -12.19 -4.81 1.61
C VAL A 251 -11.05 -3.80 1.76
N SER A 252 -9.80 -4.24 1.70
CA SER A 252 -8.61 -3.39 1.84
C SER A 252 -7.97 -2.97 0.52
N SER A 253 -8.31 -3.63 -0.58
CA SER A 253 -7.62 -3.54 -1.87
C SER A 253 -6.16 -4.02 -1.85
N ASP A 254 -5.69 -4.63 -0.76
CA ASP A 254 -4.36 -5.24 -0.69
C ASP A 254 -4.36 -6.63 -1.32
N TRP A 255 -4.16 -6.66 -2.64
CA TRP A 255 -4.08 -7.87 -3.46
C TRP A 255 -2.66 -8.46 -3.54
N ASN A 256 -1.81 -8.22 -2.54
CA ASN A 256 -0.45 -8.76 -2.56
C ASN A 256 -0.43 -10.30 -2.68
N PRO A 257 0.33 -10.89 -3.62
CA PRO A 257 0.12 -12.29 -4.02
C PRO A 257 0.39 -13.32 -2.92
N HIS A 258 1.20 -13.00 -1.91
CA HIS A 258 1.51 -13.90 -0.80
C HIS A 258 0.35 -14.11 0.19
N HIS A 259 -0.73 -13.35 0.08
CA HIS A 259 -1.94 -13.50 0.90
C HIS A 259 -3.06 -14.30 0.22
N LEU A 260 -3.03 -14.45 -1.10
CA LEU A 260 -4.20 -14.88 -1.87
C LEU A 260 -4.28 -16.40 -2.01
N TRP A 261 -3.31 -16.98 -2.73
CA TRP A 261 -3.34 -18.39 -3.07
C TRP A 261 -1.98 -19.04 -2.89
N THR A 262 -1.97 -20.35 -2.65
CA THR A 262 -0.73 -21.10 -2.47
C THR A 262 0.20 -20.98 -3.68
N TRP A 263 -0.35 -20.96 -4.89
CA TRP A 263 0.45 -20.87 -6.12
C TRP A 263 1.05 -19.48 -6.34
N THR A 264 0.46 -18.42 -5.78
CA THR A 264 1.05 -17.07 -5.79
C THR A 264 2.01 -16.82 -4.63
N ALA A 265 1.80 -17.48 -3.49
CA ALA A 265 2.64 -17.34 -2.31
C ALA A 265 3.96 -18.14 -2.38
N ARG A 266 3.94 -19.33 -3.00
CA ARG A 266 5.11 -20.22 -3.12
C ARG A 266 6.31 -19.60 -3.83
N PRO A 267 6.16 -18.92 -4.99
CA PRO A 267 7.28 -18.24 -5.65
C PRO A 267 7.92 -17.14 -4.78
N LEU A 268 7.21 -16.63 -3.79
CA LEU A 268 7.67 -15.61 -2.84
C LEU A 268 8.26 -16.22 -1.56
N GLY A 269 8.42 -17.55 -1.49
CA GLY A 269 9.05 -18.26 -0.36
C GLY A 269 8.08 -18.71 0.75
N TYR A 270 6.77 -18.56 0.56
CA TYR A 270 5.77 -18.97 1.56
C TYR A 270 5.23 -20.38 1.27
N LYS A 271 5.14 -21.23 2.30
CA LYS A 271 4.59 -22.59 2.17
C LYS A 271 3.08 -22.58 1.86
N GLN A 272 2.38 -21.58 2.38
CA GLN A 272 0.95 -21.33 2.22
C GLN A 272 0.70 -19.82 2.33
N PRO A 273 -0.47 -19.32 1.90
CA PRO A 273 -0.83 -17.92 2.10
C PRO A 273 -0.79 -17.53 3.58
N ILE A 274 -0.33 -16.31 3.85
CA ILE A 274 -0.37 -15.73 5.20
C ILE A 274 -1.50 -14.70 5.28
N ALA A 275 -2.10 -14.52 6.45
CA ALA A 275 -3.04 -13.42 6.66
C ALA A 275 -2.30 -12.06 6.56
N HIS A 276 -3.01 -11.01 6.15
CA HIS A 276 -2.49 -9.65 6.17
C HIS A 276 -2.17 -9.22 7.60
N GLY A 277 -1.04 -8.51 7.79
CA GLY A 277 -0.69 -7.96 9.10
C GLY A 277 -1.78 -7.03 9.65
N MET A 278 -2.41 -6.24 8.78
CA MET A 278 -3.50 -5.34 9.15
C MET A 278 -4.80 -6.07 9.52
N TRP A 279 -5.09 -7.22 8.91
CA TRP A 279 -6.19 -8.08 9.36
C TRP A 279 -5.91 -8.61 10.77
N THR A 280 -4.68 -9.08 11.02
CA THR A 280 -4.27 -9.57 12.34
C THR A 280 -4.40 -8.47 13.38
N LEU A 281 -3.92 -7.25 13.09
CA LEU A 281 -4.08 -6.09 13.98
C LEU A 281 -5.56 -5.80 14.27
N ALA A 282 -6.38 -5.68 13.23
CA ALA A 282 -7.81 -5.39 13.37
C ALA A 282 -8.55 -6.47 14.17
N ARG A 283 -8.24 -7.75 13.92
CA ARG A 283 -8.84 -8.88 14.62
C ARG A 283 -8.41 -8.93 16.08
N THR A 284 -7.15 -8.69 16.38
CA THR A 284 -6.65 -8.59 17.75
C THR A 284 -7.33 -7.46 18.50
N MET A 285 -7.46 -6.27 17.90
CA MET A 285 -8.18 -5.14 18.50
C MET A 285 -9.67 -5.46 18.73
N ALA A 286 -10.30 -6.21 17.82
CA ALA A 286 -11.68 -6.64 17.98
C ALA A 286 -11.86 -7.60 19.18
N VAL A 287 -10.90 -8.51 19.37
CA VAL A 287 -10.93 -9.52 20.44
C VAL A 287 -10.60 -8.92 21.81
N LEU A 288 -9.67 -7.98 21.89
CA LEU A 288 -9.28 -7.34 23.16
C LEU A 288 -10.28 -6.28 23.64
N GLY A 289 -11.23 -5.87 22.79
CA GLY A 289 -12.15 -4.77 23.06
C GLY A 289 -11.47 -3.39 22.98
N SER A 290 -12.27 -2.32 22.88
CA SER A 290 -11.78 -0.92 22.75
C SER A 290 -11.26 -0.30 24.05
N SER A 291 -10.71 -1.11 24.95
CA SER A 291 -10.04 -0.62 26.17
C SER A 291 -8.67 -0.05 25.78
N ASP A 292 -8.16 0.98 26.46
CA ASP A 292 -6.88 1.64 26.14
C ASP A 292 -5.70 0.64 26.14
N ILE A 293 -5.41 0.06 24.98
CA ILE A 293 -4.33 -0.90 24.79
C ILE A 293 -3.13 -0.12 24.26
N THR A 294 -2.24 0.23 25.17
CA THR A 294 -0.88 0.65 24.79
C THR A 294 -0.09 -0.61 24.47
N VAL A 295 -0.04 -1.01 23.18
CA VAL A 295 0.90 -2.05 22.76
C VAL A 295 2.30 -1.43 22.80
N LYS A 296 3.05 -1.67 23.88
CA LYS A 296 4.49 -1.41 23.86
C LYS A 296 5.11 -2.35 22.83
N PRO A 297 5.87 -1.84 21.85
CA PRO A 297 6.66 -2.72 21.01
C PRO A 297 7.68 -3.46 21.90
N PRO A 298 8.08 -4.70 21.52
CA PRO A 298 9.16 -5.41 22.19
C PRO A 298 10.46 -4.61 22.16
#